data_AF-A0A9D6TT40-F1
#
_entry.id   AF-A0A9D6TT40-F1
#
_cell.length_a   1.000
_cell.length_b   1.000
_cell.length_c   1.000
_cell.angle_alpha   90.00
_cell.angle_beta   90.00
_cell.angle_gamma   90.00
#
_symmetry.space_group_name_H-M   'P 1'
#
loop_
_entity.id
_entity.type
_entity.pdbx_description
1 polymer ?
#
loop_
_entity_poly.entity_id
_entity_poly.type
_entity_poly.pdbx_seq_one_letter_code
_entity_poly.pdbx_strand_id
1 'polypeptide(L)'
;MPVAGHVGSDYERLRPDFRVIADPFDPSRRIMLVPAIRPDVSLIHALAADGDGTLLLDPMEDDALLAQASLTVVASTERILSRDDLRRRGDGVILEGIHVTALVELAGGAHPTRVRGTYEADAAHLAEYVAAAREDRSFKEYLARYVWEPDDHAAYLRAVGGTLPA
;
A
#
# COMPACT_ATOMS: atom_id res chain seq x y z
N MET A 1 9.21 -5.52 -18.93
CA MET A 1 8.27 -6.65 -18.91
C MET A 1 7.41 -6.62 -20.17
N PRO A 2 7.29 -7.72 -20.94
CA PRO A 2 6.35 -7.81 -22.06
C PRO A 2 4.91 -7.95 -21.54
N VAL A 3 3.99 -7.16 -22.09
CA VAL A 3 2.57 -7.11 -21.71
C VAL A 3 1.73 -7.11 -22.98
N ALA A 4 0.89 -8.13 -23.15
CA ALA A 4 0.08 -8.28 -24.37
C ALA A 4 -1.14 -7.34 -24.40
N GLY A 5 -1.71 -6.99 -23.24
CA GLY A 5 -3.06 -6.43 -23.13
C GLY A 5 -3.22 -4.92 -23.35
N HIS A 6 -2.16 -4.15 -23.52
CA HIS A 6 -2.24 -2.68 -23.55
C HIS A 6 -1.96 -2.05 -24.92
N VAL A 7 -1.65 -2.86 -25.94
CA VAL A 7 -1.45 -2.37 -27.31
C VAL A 7 -2.75 -1.80 -27.86
N GLY A 8 -2.68 -0.62 -28.48
CA GLY A 8 -3.83 0.12 -29.01
C GLY A 8 -4.56 0.99 -27.98
N SER A 9 -4.10 1.03 -26.73
CA SER A 9 -4.60 1.97 -25.72
C SER A 9 -3.85 3.30 -25.77
N ASP A 10 -4.35 4.28 -25.04
CA ASP A 10 -3.72 5.60 -24.90
C ASP A 10 -2.35 5.56 -24.20
N TYR A 11 -1.93 4.43 -23.62
CA TYR A 11 -0.59 4.28 -23.05
C TYR A 11 0.52 4.52 -24.08
N GLU A 12 0.32 4.16 -25.35
CA GLU A 12 1.32 4.43 -26.40
C GLU A 12 1.59 5.93 -26.59
N ARG A 13 0.58 6.77 -26.32
CA ARG A 13 0.67 8.23 -26.39
C ARG A 13 1.16 8.84 -25.08
N LEU A 14 0.65 8.34 -23.94
CA LEU A 14 0.91 8.90 -22.62
C LEU A 14 2.24 8.44 -22.01
N ARG A 15 2.77 7.29 -22.44
CA ARG A 15 3.98 6.66 -21.90
C ARG A 15 4.98 6.40 -23.03
N PRO A 16 5.72 7.42 -23.49
CA PRO A 16 6.71 7.25 -24.56
C PRO A 16 7.87 6.32 -24.17
N ASP A 17 8.02 6.01 -22.89
CA ASP A 17 8.94 5.01 -22.35
C ASP A 17 8.46 3.56 -22.56
N PHE A 18 7.18 3.35 -22.89
CA PHE A 18 6.65 2.05 -23.28
C PHE A 18 6.91 1.81 -24.77
N ARG A 19 7.35 0.61 -25.13
CA ARG A 19 7.71 0.29 -26.53
C ARG A 19 6.87 -0.85 -27.05
N VAL A 20 6.18 -0.66 -28.17
CA VAL A 20 5.48 -1.75 -28.85
C VAL A 20 6.43 -2.42 -29.84
N ILE A 21 6.54 -3.75 -29.75
CA ILE A 21 7.29 -4.57 -30.69
C ILE A 21 6.40 -5.69 -31.24
N ALA A 22 6.82 -6.31 -32.34
CA ALA A 22 6.26 -7.60 -32.74
C ALA A 22 6.67 -8.68 -31.71
N ASP A 23 5.77 -9.62 -31.42
CA ASP A 23 6.09 -10.75 -30.55
C ASP A 23 7.19 -11.60 -31.22
N PRO A 24 8.32 -11.86 -30.53
CA PRO A 24 9.43 -12.62 -31.10
C PRO A 24 9.08 -14.09 -31.41
N PHE A 25 8.02 -14.64 -30.84
CA PHE A 25 7.56 -16.02 -31.09
C PHE A 25 6.38 -16.10 -32.08
N ASP A 26 5.65 -15.00 -32.27
CA ASP A 26 4.57 -14.90 -33.25
C ASP A 26 4.52 -13.47 -33.83
N PRO A 27 5.23 -13.21 -34.94
CA PRO A 27 5.32 -11.86 -35.51
C PRO A 27 3.97 -11.25 -35.95
N SER A 28 2.89 -12.03 -36.03
CA SER A 28 1.54 -11.52 -36.30
C SER A 28 0.94 -10.76 -35.11
N ARG A 29 1.51 -10.95 -33.91
CA ARG A 29 1.07 -10.34 -32.67
C ARG A 29 1.99 -9.17 -32.30
N ARG A 30 1.42 -8.19 -31.62
CA ARG A 30 2.15 -7.06 -31.04
C ARG A 30 2.09 -7.14 -29.52
N ILE A 31 3.19 -6.80 -28.87
CA ILE A 31 3.33 -6.77 -27.41
C ILE A 31 3.91 -5.43 -26.97
N MET A 32 3.49 -4.95 -25.80
CA MET A 32 4.01 -3.74 -25.19
C MET A 32 5.11 -4.07 -24.17
N LEU A 33 6.26 -3.43 -24.30
CA LEU A 33 7.35 -3.50 -23.33
C LEU A 33 7.20 -2.36 -22.34
N VAL A 34 6.96 -2.71 -21.08
CA VAL A 34 6.85 -1.79 -19.95
C VAL A 34 8.17 -1.79 -19.17
N PRO A 35 8.80 -0.63 -18.92
CA PRO A 35 10.02 -0.55 -18.10
C PRO A 35 9.72 -0.98 -16.65
N ALA A 36 10.76 -1.44 -15.96
CA ALA A 36 10.65 -1.77 -14.54
C ALA A 36 10.42 -0.49 -13.71
N ILE A 37 9.48 -0.55 -12.77
CA ILE A 37 9.34 0.45 -11.72
C ILE A 37 10.34 0.06 -10.62
N ARG A 38 11.19 1.01 -10.22
CA ARG A 38 12.24 0.81 -9.20
C ARG A 38 12.14 1.94 -8.18
N PRO A 39 11.27 1.82 -7.15
CA PRO A 39 11.13 2.85 -6.15
C PRO A 39 12.39 2.97 -5.29
N ASP A 40 12.73 4.20 -4.90
CA ASP A 40 13.77 4.40 -3.88
C ASP A 40 13.25 3.99 -2.49
N VAL A 41 11.97 4.29 -2.22
CA VAL A 41 11.31 4.00 -0.94
C VAL A 41 9.91 3.43 -1.20
N SER A 42 9.54 2.38 -0.47
CA SER A 42 8.15 1.96 -0.31
C SER A 42 7.67 2.10 1.13
N LEU A 43 6.41 2.52 1.26
CA LEU A 43 5.67 2.54 2.51
C LEU A 43 4.60 1.45 2.42
N ILE A 44 4.63 0.49 3.33
CA ILE A 44 3.69 -0.63 3.36
C ILE A 44 3.07 -0.78 4.74
N HIS A 45 1.85 -1.33 4.80
CA HIS A 45 1.15 -1.61 6.04
C HIS A 45 0.80 -3.11 6.11
N ALA A 46 1.42 -3.83 7.04
CA ALA A 46 1.31 -5.28 7.18
C ALA A 46 0.22 -5.68 8.19
N LEU A 47 -0.43 -6.82 7.95
CA LEU A 47 -1.45 -7.39 8.84
C LEU A 47 -0.88 -7.74 10.22
N ALA A 48 0.38 -8.16 10.25
CA ALA A 48 1.18 -8.43 11.45
C ALA A 48 2.66 -8.46 11.04
N ALA A 49 3.56 -8.33 12.01
CA ALA A 49 4.98 -8.62 11.81
C ALA A 49 5.57 -9.37 13.01
N ASP A 50 6.80 -9.87 12.89
CA ASP A 50 7.59 -10.33 14.03
C ASP A 50 8.72 -9.35 14.36
N GLY A 51 9.42 -9.61 15.48
CA GLY A 51 10.52 -8.76 15.94
C GLY A 51 11.76 -8.75 15.03
N ASP A 52 11.86 -9.69 14.08
CA ASP A 52 12.96 -9.75 13.10
C ASP A 52 12.63 -8.94 11.83
N GLY A 53 11.46 -8.30 11.77
CA GLY A 53 11.01 -7.55 10.61
C GLY A 53 10.29 -8.38 9.56
N THR A 54 10.00 -9.66 9.83
CA THR A 54 9.21 -10.50 8.91
C THR A 54 7.78 -10.01 8.90
N LEU A 55 7.22 -9.76 7.72
CA LEU A 55 5.85 -9.24 7.57
C LEU A 55 4.90 -10.34 7.11
N LEU A 56 3.68 -10.31 7.64
CA LEU A 56 2.52 -10.99 7.08
C LEU A 56 1.68 -9.97 6.30
N LEU A 57 1.63 -10.12 4.99
CA LEU A 57 0.97 -9.22 4.06
C LEU A 57 -0.35 -9.80 3.54
N ASP A 58 -1.26 -8.94 3.10
CA ASP A 58 -2.50 -9.35 2.45
C ASP A 58 -2.17 -9.97 1.07
N PRO A 59 -2.55 -11.23 0.77
CA PRO A 59 -2.26 -11.86 -0.50
C PRO A 59 -3.03 -11.25 -1.68
N MET A 60 -3.99 -10.36 -1.40
CA MET A 60 -4.73 -9.64 -2.44
C MET A 60 -4.01 -8.38 -2.92
N GLU A 61 -2.94 -7.97 -2.25
CA GLU A 61 -2.21 -6.74 -2.53
C GLU A 61 -0.79 -7.04 -3.04
N ASP A 62 -0.20 -6.09 -3.76
CA ASP A 62 1.13 -6.22 -4.38
C ASP A 62 2.28 -5.76 -3.46
N ASP A 63 2.05 -5.65 -2.14
CA ASP A 63 3.02 -5.12 -1.17
C ASP A 63 4.37 -5.86 -1.19
N ALA A 64 4.34 -7.19 -1.33
CA ALA A 64 5.57 -7.99 -1.40
C ALA A 64 6.40 -7.65 -2.65
N LEU A 65 5.74 -7.49 -3.80
CA LEU A 65 6.40 -7.10 -5.05
C LEU A 65 6.95 -5.67 -4.96
N LEU A 66 6.18 -4.75 -4.37
CA LEU A 66 6.60 -3.37 -4.15
C LEU A 66 7.83 -3.30 -3.24
N ALA A 67 7.83 -4.04 -2.13
CA ALA A 67 8.96 -4.11 -1.21
C ALA A 67 10.22 -4.67 -1.89
N GLN A 68 10.09 -5.77 -2.63
CA GLN A 68 11.21 -6.39 -3.35
C GLN A 68 11.79 -5.52 -4.47
N ALA A 69 10.98 -4.64 -5.06
CA ALA A 69 11.42 -3.71 -6.10
C ALA A 69 12.09 -2.44 -5.54
N SER A 70 12.00 -2.20 -4.22
CA SER A 70 12.40 -0.95 -3.59
C SER A 70 13.78 -1.02 -2.93
N LEU A 71 14.48 0.11 -2.87
CA LEU A 71 15.77 0.20 -2.16
C LEU A 71 15.62 0.27 -0.64
N THR A 72 14.57 0.95 -0.16
CA THR A 72 14.24 1.13 1.25
C THR A 72 12.78 0.79 1.49
N VAL A 73 12.50 0.03 2.54
CA VAL A 73 11.13 -0.37 2.89
C VAL A 73 10.85 0.04 4.32
N VAL A 74 9.88 0.93 4.49
CA VAL A 74 9.34 1.32 5.80
C VAL A 74 7.98 0.67 5.94
N ALA A 75 7.89 -0.27 6.87
CA ALA A 75 6.68 -1.01 7.15
C ALA A 75 6.05 -0.51 8.45
N SER A 76 4.74 -0.34 8.42
CA SER A 76 3.91 -0.27 9.63
C SER A 76 3.12 -1.56 9.78
N THR A 77 2.65 -1.89 10.98
CA THR A 77 1.81 -3.07 11.18
C THR A 77 0.82 -2.89 12.31
N GLU A 78 -0.31 -3.59 12.24
CA GLU A 78 -1.29 -3.61 13.32
C GLU A 78 -0.76 -4.19 14.63
N ARG A 79 0.18 -5.15 14.56
CA ARG A 79 0.74 -5.80 15.75
C ARG A 79 2.05 -6.53 15.48
N ILE A 80 2.87 -6.63 16.53
CA ILE A 80 4.02 -7.53 16.57
C ILE A 80 3.63 -8.84 17.25
N LEU A 81 3.92 -9.96 16.58
CA LEU A 81 3.67 -11.32 17.05
C LEU A 81 4.99 -12.07 17.31
N SER A 82 4.90 -13.20 18.01
CA SER A 82 6.01 -14.16 17.98
C SER A 82 6.16 -14.73 16.56
N ARG A 83 7.38 -15.11 16.19
CA ARG A 83 7.66 -15.73 14.88
C ARG A 83 6.79 -16.96 14.61
N ASP A 84 6.55 -17.75 15.64
CA ASP A 84 5.72 -18.95 15.56
C ASP A 84 4.24 -18.61 15.36
N ASP A 85 3.74 -17.57 16.03
CA ASP A 85 2.36 -17.09 15.83
C ASP A 85 2.16 -16.50 14.44
N LEU A 86 3.13 -15.71 13.95
CA LEU A 86 3.11 -15.11 12.62
C LEU A 86 3.00 -16.19 11.54
N ARG A 87 3.79 -17.27 11.67
CA ARG A 87 3.79 -18.40 10.72
C ARG A 87 2.52 -19.25 10.81
N ARG A 88 1.92 -19.40 11.99
CA ARG A 88 0.62 -20.07 12.17
C ARG A 88 -0.53 -19.31 11.51
N ARG A 89 -0.39 -17.98 11.37
CA ARG A 89 -0.90 -17.13 10.29
C ARG A 89 -1.74 -17.81 9.20
N GLY A 90 -0.99 -18.51 8.35
CA GLY A 90 -1.44 -19.38 7.26
C GLY A 90 -2.09 -18.69 6.05
N ASP A 91 -2.74 -17.54 6.24
CA ASP A 91 -3.64 -16.94 5.26
C ASP A 91 -3.09 -15.68 4.56
N GLY A 92 -1.77 -15.48 4.60
CA GLY A 92 -1.13 -14.33 3.96
C GLY A 92 0.22 -14.62 3.32
N VAL A 93 0.83 -13.57 2.75
CA VAL A 93 2.15 -13.64 2.13
C VAL A 93 3.20 -13.28 3.17
N ILE A 94 4.19 -14.15 3.35
CA ILE A 94 5.34 -13.88 4.22
C ILE A 94 6.41 -13.15 3.41
N LEU A 95 6.74 -11.93 3.83
CA LEU A 95 7.91 -11.20 3.36
C LEU A 95 8.99 -11.23 4.43
N GLU A 96 10.11 -11.91 4.14
CA GLU A 96 11.22 -12.00 5.07
C GLU A 96 11.84 -10.63 5.36
N GLY A 97 12.22 -10.41 6.62
CA GLY A 97 12.72 -9.11 7.12
C GLY A 97 13.98 -8.58 6.44
N ILE A 98 14.69 -9.39 5.64
CA ILE A 98 15.79 -8.93 4.79
C ILE A 98 15.37 -7.83 3.79
N HIS A 99 14.09 -7.76 3.44
CA HIS A 99 13.55 -6.72 2.58
C HIS A 99 13.11 -5.47 3.35
N VAL A 100 13.11 -5.49 4.70
CA VAL A 100 12.54 -4.44 5.54
C VAL A 100 13.65 -3.60 6.16
N THR A 101 13.59 -2.28 5.95
CA THR A 101 14.57 -1.33 6.50
C THR A 101 14.15 -0.81 7.87
N ALA A 102 12.86 -0.51 8.04
CA ALA A 102 12.30 -0.05 9.30
C ALA A 102 10.90 -0.63 9.50
N LEU A 103 10.57 -0.99 10.73
CA LEU A 103 9.27 -1.52 11.13
C LEU A 103 8.73 -0.73 12.34
N VAL A 104 7.46 -0.34 12.27
CA VAL A 104 6.73 0.30 13.37
C VAL A 104 5.43 -0.43 13.67
N GLU A 105 5.20 -0.75 14.95
CA GLU A 105 3.87 -1.17 15.41
C GLU A 105 2.96 0.06 15.49
N LEU A 106 1.91 0.07 14.67
CA LEU A 106 1.03 1.22 14.46
C LEU A 106 -0.40 0.72 14.20
N ALA A 107 -1.07 0.28 15.26
CA ALA A 107 -2.46 -0.17 15.20
C ALA A 107 -3.38 0.93 14.63
N GLY A 108 -4.26 0.58 13.68
CA GLY A 108 -5.06 1.53 12.92
C GLY A 108 -4.27 2.31 11.87
N GLY A 109 -3.06 1.85 11.52
CA GLY A 109 -2.14 2.59 10.65
C GLY A 109 -2.62 2.73 9.21
N ALA A 110 -3.53 1.86 8.77
CA ALA A 110 -4.15 1.94 7.46
C ALA A 110 -5.50 2.67 7.45
N HIS A 111 -6.05 3.10 8.61
CA HIS A 111 -7.27 3.91 8.61
C HIS A 111 -7.09 5.15 7.71
N PRO A 112 -8.06 5.49 6.83
CA PRO A 112 -9.46 5.02 6.79
C PRO A 112 -9.73 3.82 5.87
N THR A 113 -8.72 3.15 5.34
CA THR A 113 -8.91 1.94 4.52
C THR A 113 -9.10 0.70 5.39
N ARG A 114 -9.35 -0.45 4.76
CA ARG A 114 -9.60 -1.74 5.44
C ARG A 114 -8.27 -2.44 5.75
N VAL A 115 -8.21 -3.16 6.88
CA VAL A 115 -7.18 -4.17 7.14
C VAL A 115 -7.84 -5.53 7.31
N ARG A 116 -7.54 -6.47 6.39
CA ARG A 116 -8.20 -7.78 6.35
C ARG A 116 -8.10 -8.52 7.68
N GLY A 117 -9.25 -8.94 8.19
CA GLY A 117 -9.34 -9.68 9.46
C GLY A 117 -9.05 -8.84 10.71
N THR A 118 -8.99 -7.50 10.59
CA THR A 118 -8.78 -6.59 11.71
C THR A 118 -9.86 -5.51 11.80
N TYR A 119 -10.11 -4.74 10.74
CA TYR A 119 -11.16 -3.71 10.68
C TYR A 119 -11.57 -3.40 9.23
N GLU A 120 -12.82 -2.97 9.04
CA GLU A 120 -13.35 -2.55 7.74
C GLU A 120 -12.96 -1.11 7.38
N ALA A 121 -13.21 -0.69 6.13
CA ALA A 121 -12.93 0.69 5.73
C ALA A 121 -13.92 1.66 6.41
N ASP A 122 -13.43 2.82 6.86
CA ASP A 122 -14.29 3.88 7.38
C ASP A 122 -14.92 4.68 6.22
N ALA A 123 -16.07 4.19 5.77
CA ALA A 123 -16.82 4.83 4.69
C ALA A 123 -17.25 6.27 5.03
N ALA A 124 -17.49 6.59 6.31
CA ALA A 124 -17.88 7.93 6.72
C ALA A 124 -16.69 8.90 6.63
N HIS A 125 -15.52 8.50 7.12
CA HIS A 125 -14.30 9.31 7.02
C HIS A 125 -13.84 9.47 5.57
N LEU A 126 -13.96 8.42 4.74
CA LEU A 126 -13.71 8.51 3.30
C LEU A 126 -14.66 9.51 2.61
N ALA A 127 -15.94 9.51 2.99
CA ALA A 127 -16.90 10.47 2.45
C ALA A 127 -16.59 11.91 2.90
N GLU A 128 -16.16 12.11 4.14
CA GLU A 128 -15.69 13.40 4.65
C GLU A 128 -14.47 13.90 3.87
N TYR A 129 -13.47 13.05 3.67
CA TYR A 129 -12.28 13.37 2.86
C TYR A 129 -12.68 13.80 1.44
N VAL A 130 -13.52 13.02 0.76
CA VAL A 130 -13.97 13.33 -0.61
C VAL A 130 -14.77 14.64 -0.67
N ALA A 131 -15.60 14.93 0.34
CA ALA A 131 -16.34 16.17 0.42
C ALA A 131 -15.39 17.37 0.65
N ALA A 132 -14.42 17.23 1.56
CA ALA A 132 -13.46 18.28 1.88
C ALA A 132 -12.52 18.59 0.71
N ALA A 133 -12.13 17.58 -0.08
CA ALA A 133 -11.21 17.72 -1.21
C ALA A 133 -11.79 18.51 -2.42
N ARG A 134 -13.07 18.91 -2.38
CA ARG A 134 -13.70 19.68 -3.47
C ARG A 134 -13.26 21.14 -3.55
N GLU A 135 -12.79 21.71 -2.46
CA GLU A 135 -12.36 23.11 -2.38
C GLU A 135 -11.08 23.24 -1.52
N ASP A 136 -10.17 24.11 -1.92
CA ASP A 136 -8.90 24.34 -1.20
C ASP A 136 -9.10 24.71 0.27
N ARG A 137 -10.14 25.50 0.58
CA ARG A 137 -10.42 25.94 1.95
C ARG A 137 -10.83 24.76 2.83
N SER A 138 -11.82 23.98 2.42
CA SER A 138 -12.29 22.82 3.17
C SER A 138 -11.22 21.73 3.27
N PHE A 139 -10.39 21.57 2.25
CA PHE A 139 -9.30 20.61 2.29
C PHE A 139 -8.21 21.01 3.30
N LYS A 140 -7.87 22.31 3.39
CA LYS A 140 -6.96 22.81 4.42
C LYS A 140 -7.51 22.61 5.83
N GLU A 141 -8.82 22.81 6.03
CA GLU A 141 -9.49 22.56 7.31
C GLU A 141 -9.44 21.06 7.69
N TYR A 142 -9.68 20.16 6.73
CA TYR A 142 -9.54 18.72 6.92
C TYR A 142 -8.10 18.33 7.31
N LEU A 143 -7.09 18.82 6.58
CA LEU A 143 -5.69 18.53 6.87
C LEU A 143 -5.26 19.11 8.22
N ALA A 144 -5.72 20.31 8.59
CA ALA A 144 -5.46 20.87 9.91
C ALA A 144 -5.93 19.89 10.99
N ARG A 145 -7.19 19.47 10.94
CA ARG A 145 -7.81 18.62 11.95
C ARG A 145 -7.17 17.23 12.08
N TYR A 146 -6.85 16.59 10.96
CA TYR A 146 -6.47 15.17 10.97
C TYR A 146 -4.98 14.90 10.69
N VAL A 147 -4.22 15.91 10.24
CA VAL A 147 -2.80 15.74 9.90
C VAL A 147 -1.90 16.68 10.68
N TRP A 148 -2.24 17.97 10.77
CA TRP A 148 -1.33 18.99 11.34
C TRP A 148 -1.53 19.29 12.82
N GLU A 149 -2.76 19.22 13.32
CA GLU A 149 -3.09 19.41 14.74
C GLU A 149 -2.77 18.19 15.62
N PRO A 150 -2.96 16.93 15.16
CA PRO A 150 -2.58 15.78 15.97
C PRO A 150 -1.05 15.66 16.13
N ASP A 151 -0.58 15.61 17.38
CA ASP A 151 0.86 15.46 17.67
C ASP A 151 1.43 14.07 17.33
N ASP A 152 0.57 13.05 17.32
CA ASP A 152 0.92 11.67 17.04
C ASP A 152 -0.27 10.85 16.50
N HIS A 153 0.01 9.58 16.16
CA HIS A 153 -1.01 8.66 15.64
C HIS A 153 -2.15 8.41 16.64
N ALA A 154 -1.85 8.37 17.95
CA ALA A 154 -2.89 8.20 18.95
C ALA A 154 -3.83 9.43 19.02
N ALA A 155 -3.30 10.64 18.83
CA ALA A 155 -4.07 11.86 18.71
C ALA A 155 -4.93 11.87 17.44
N TYR A 156 -4.39 11.38 16.33
CA TYR A 156 -5.16 11.17 15.09
C TYR A 156 -6.34 10.21 15.34
N LEU A 157 -6.08 9.04 15.93
CA LEU A 157 -7.12 8.06 16.23
C LEU A 157 -8.22 8.66 17.12
N ARG A 158 -7.86 9.47 18.13
CA ARG A 158 -8.85 10.20 18.95
C ARG A 158 -9.65 11.20 18.11
N ALA A 159 -9.02 11.91 17.18
CA ALA A 159 -9.68 12.90 16.33
C ALA A 159 -10.72 12.29 15.39
N VAL A 160 -10.52 11.03 14.96
CA VAL A 160 -11.47 10.27 14.11
C VAL A 160 -12.49 9.45 14.91
N GLY A 161 -12.52 9.55 16.24
CA GLY A 161 -13.54 8.92 17.09
C GLY A 161 -13.04 7.80 18.02
N GLY A 162 -11.74 7.49 17.99
CA GLY A 162 -11.05 6.63 18.97
C GLY A 162 -11.31 5.12 18.83
N THR A 163 -12.24 4.71 17.98
CA THR A 163 -12.58 3.29 17.75
C THR A 163 -12.64 3.04 16.24
N LEU A 164 -11.93 2.02 15.77
CA LEU A 164 -11.96 1.62 14.36
C LEU A 164 -13.23 0.79 14.08
N PRO A 165 -13.81 0.90 12.88
CA PRO A 165 -14.97 0.09 12.51
C PRO A 165 -14.64 -1.41 12.54
N ALA A 166 -15.55 -2.20 13.12
CA ALA A 166 -15.38 -3.66 13.21
C ALA A 166 -15.54 -4.36 11.87
#